data_AF-A0A4V2KUK0-F1
#
_entry.id   AF-A0A4V2KUK0-F1
#
_cell.length_a   1.000
_cell.length_b   1.000
_cell.length_c   1.000
_cell.angle_alpha   90.00
_cell.angle_beta   90.00
_cell.angle_gamma   90.00
#
_symmetry.space_group_name_H-M   'P 1'
#
loop_
_entity.id
_entity.type
_entity.pdbx_description
1 polymer ?
#
loop_
_entity_poly.entity_id
_entity_poly.type
_entity_poly.pdbx_seq_one_letter_code
_entity_poly.pdbx_strand_id
1 'polypeptide(L)'
;IMETSVTGFGYMIKDFFHMATWMEPFGGIKGRKETNFPQDWTIFYWSWWLVYAPFIGLFIARISKGRTLKEVVLGTICYGTLGCVLFFGIFGNYAVYLQITEQFNVISYLNNYGTEATIIEIMHQLPFSTITIILF
;
A
#
# COMPACT_ATOMS: atom_id res chain seq x y z
N ILE A 1 -8.29 -9.82 10.39
CA ILE A 1 -8.35 -8.92 9.21
C ILE A 1 -9.14 -7.65 9.52
N MET A 2 -10.43 -7.73 9.87
CA MET A 2 -11.25 -6.53 10.14
C MET A 2 -10.70 -5.70 11.31
N GLU A 3 -10.37 -6.33 12.43
CA GLU A 3 -9.76 -5.66 13.60
C GLU A 3 -8.45 -4.95 13.22
N THR A 4 -7.53 -5.67 12.58
CA THR A 4 -6.24 -5.12 12.12
C THR A 4 -6.41 -3.95 11.15
N SER A 5 -7.42 -4.00 10.28
CA SER A 5 -7.72 -2.91 9.33
C SER A 5 -8.24 -1.66 10.04
N VAL A 6 -9.14 -1.82 11.00
CA VAL A 6 -9.67 -0.71 11.81
C VAL A 6 -8.56 -0.08 12.67
N THR A 7 -7.73 -0.92 13.30
CA THR A 7 -6.57 -0.46 14.07
C THR A 7 -5.55 0.27 13.18
N GLY A 8 -5.25 -0.27 12.00
CA GLY A 8 -4.35 0.36 11.03
C GLY A 8 -4.85 1.73 10.57
N PHE A 9 -6.15 1.87 10.36
CA PHE A 9 -6.77 3.17 10.06
C PHE A 9 -6.58 4.18 11.21
N GLY A 10 -6.76 3.74 12.45
CA GLY A 10 -6.49 4.56 13.64
C GLY A 10 -5.03 5.04 13.71
N TYR A 11 -4.08 4.15 13.43
CA TYR A 11 -2.66 4.51 13.38
C TYR A 11 -2.33 5.47 12.23
N MET A 12 -2.92 5.27 11.06
CA MET A 12 -2.75 6.18 9.92
C MET A 12 -3.15 7.62 10.28
N ILE A 13 -4.29 7.82 10.96
CA ILE A 13 -4.71 9.16 11.41
C ILE A 13 -3.75 9.72 12.46
N LYS A 14 -3.38 8.89 13.45
CA LYS A 14 -2.47 9.29 14.54
C LYS A 14 -1.12 9.79 14.00
N ASP A 15 -0.54 9.05 13.06
CA ASP A 15 0.81 9.29 12.56
C ASP A 15 0.85 10.13 11.27
N PHE A 16 -0.30 10.57 10.77
CA PHE A 16 -0.44 11.30 9.50
C PHE A 16 0.54 12.47 9.38
N PHE A 17 0.54 13.41 10.33
CA PHE A 17 1.38 14.61 10.26
C PHE A 17 2.87 14.29 10.40
N HIS A 18 3.19 13.28 11.20
CA HIS A 18 4.56 12.81 11.33
C HIS A 18 5.06 12.26 10.00
N MET A 19 4.35 11.29 9.41
CA MET A 19 4.73 10.69 8.13
C MET A 19 4.71 11.68 6.98
N ALA A 20 3.80 12.67 6.99
CA ALA A 20 3.72 13.73 5.98
C ALA A 20 4.96 14.64 5.95
N THR A 21 5.70 14.74 7.05
CA THR A 21 6.87 15.62 7.20
C THR A 21 8.16 14.87 7.52
N TRP A 22 8.14 13.54 7.48
CA TRP A 22 9.27 12.72 7.86
C TRP A 22 10.30 12.65 6.72
N MET A 23 11.50 13.18 7.00
CA MET A 23 12.61 13.27 6.04
C MET A 23 13.91 12.63 6.55
N GLU A 24 13.89 12.10 7.79
CA GLU A 24 15.07 11.54 8.48
C GLU A 24 16.38 12.35 8.34
N PRO A 25 16.39 13.67 8.63
CA PRO A 25 17.53 14.54 8.30
C PRO A 25 18.81 14.28 9.11
N PHE A 26 18.73 13.53 10.21
CA PHE A 26 19.86 13.23 11.10
C PHE A 26 20.18 11.73 11.20
N GLY A 27 19.72 10.93 10.22
CA GLY A 27 20.14 9.53 10.09
C GLY A 27 21.67 9.44 10.02
N GLY A 28 22.26 8.44 10.69
CA GLY A 28 23.71 8.19 10.66
C GLY A 28 24.56 9.09 11.57
N ILE A 29 24.01 10.20 12.09
CA ILE A 29 24.75 11.14 12.94
C ILE A 29 24.68 10.72 14.42
N LYS A 30 25.84 10.64 15.08
CA LYS A 30 25.98 10.29 16.51
C LYS A 30 25.32 8.94 16.88
N GLY A 31 25.40 7.94 15.99
CA GLY A 31 24.85 6.61 16.24
C GLY A 31 23.33 6.50 16.09
N ARG A 32 22.66 7.52 15.54
CA ARG A 32 21.26 7.39 15.12
C ARG A 32 21.17 6.46 13.93
N LYS A 33 20.21 5.51 13.98
CA LYS A 33 19.94 4.58 12.88
C LYS A 33 19.47 5.36 11.66
N GLU A 34 20.18 5.21 10.55
CA GLU A 34 19.76 5.66 9.23
C GLU A 34 18.96 4.52 8.60
N THR A 35 17.68 4.75 8.32
CA THR A 35 16.80 3.77 7.71
C THR A 35 16.59 4.03 6.22
N ASN A 36 16.80 5.27 5.75
CA ASN A 36 16.48 5.73 4.39
C ASN A 36 15.03 5.44 3.94
N PHE A 37 14.14 5.15 4.89
CA PHE A 37 12.77 4.77 4.59
C PHE A 37 11.98 5.87 3.83
N PRO A 38 11.99 7.16 4.23
CA PRO A 38 11.23 8.16 3.50
C PRO A 38 11.78 8.38 2.09
N GLN A 39 13.07 8.16 1.85
CA GLN A 39 13.70 8.26 0.53
C GLN A 39 13.29 7.09 -0.36
N ASP A 40 13.41 5.85 0.14
CA ASP A 40 13.16 4.64 -0.64
C ASP A 40 11.66 4.42 -0.92
N TRP A 41 10.78 4.86 -0.03
CA TRP A 41 9.34 4.64 -0.15
C TRP A 41 8.56 5.91 -0.43
N THR A 42 8.57 6.87 0.49
CA THR A 42 7.68 8.05 0.42
C THR A 42 7.99 8.91 -0.81
N ILE A 43 9.27 9.25 -1.02
CA ILE A 43 9.70 10.08 -2.17
C ILE A 43 9.51 9.32 -3.49
N PHE A 44 9.80 8.02 -3.50
CA PHE A 44 9.55 7.17 -4.67
C PHE A 44 8.07 7.20 -5.08
N TYR A 45 7.13 6.95 -4.16
CA TYR A 45 5.71 6.97 -4.46
C TYR A 45 5.20 8.36 -4.87
N TRP A 46 5.67 9.43 -4.24
CA TRP A 46 5.34 10.78 -4.69
C TRP A 46 5.79 11.04 -6.14
N SER A 47 7.01 10.63 -6.48
CA SER A 47 7.55 10.75 -7.83
C SER A 47 6.73 9.92 -8.83
N TRP A 48 6.39 8.68 -8.47
CA TRP A 48 5.50 7.83 -9.25
C TRP A 48 4.18 8.54 -9.55
N TRP A 49 3.46 9.00 -8.52
CA TRP A 49 2.14 9.60 -8.72
C TRP A 49 2.18 10.88 -9.57
N LEU A 50 3.24 11.68 -9.44
CA LEU A 50 3.41 12.88 -10.26
C LEU A 50 3.56 12.54 -11.76
N VAL A 51 4.26 11.45 -12.10
CA VAL A 51 4.38 10.99 -13.49
C VAL A 51 3.03 10.53 -14.05
N TYR A 52 2.21 9.85 -13.25
CA TYR A 52 0.91 9.34 -13.69
C TYR A 52 -0.23 10.34 -13.61
N ALA A 53 -0.07 11.45 -12.89
CA ALA A 53 -1.12 12.45 -12.68
C ALA A 53 -1.78 12.97 -13.97
N PRO A 54 -1.05 13.27 -15.07
CA PRO A 54 -1.67 13.74 -16.31
C PRO A 54 -2.59 12.69 -16.96
N PHE A 55 -2.15 11.43 -16.98
CA PHE A 55 -2.89 10.33 -17.60
C PHE A 55 -4.17 10.01 -16.82
N ILE A 56 -4.04 9.86 -15.49
CA ILE A 56 -5.18 9.58 -14.60
C ILE A 56 -6.14 10.77 -14.59
N GLY A 57 -5.63 12.00 -14.57
CA GLY A 57 -6.45 13.21 -14.63
C GLY A 57 -7.30 13.29 -15.90
N LEU A 58 -6.71 12.99 -17.06
CA LEU A 58 -7.45 12.95 -18.32
C LEU A 58 -8.51 11.84 -18.35
N PHE A 59 -8.18 10.66 -17.81
CA PHE A 59 -9.13 9.56 -17.70
C PHE A 59 -10.34 9.96 -16.84
N ILE A 60 -10.10 10.47 -15.63
CA ILE A 60 -11.16 10.90 -14.70
C ILE A 60 -12.02 11.99 -15.33
N ALA A 61 -11.41 12.98 -16.01
CA ALA A 61 -12.14 14.03 -16.70
C ALA A 61 -13.09 13.47 -17.78
N ARG A 62 -12.65 12.48 -18.56
CA ARG A 62 -13.46 11.85 -19.62
C ARG A 62 -14.67 11.09 -19.09
N ILE A 63 -14.48 10.29 -18.02
CA ILE A 63 -15.58 9.50 -17.43
C ILE A 63 -16.52 10.32 -16.53
N SER A 64 -16.14 11.56 -16.21
CA SER A 64 -16.89 12.43 -15.28
C SER A 64 -17.74 13.50 -15.99
N LYS A 65 -18.03 13.35 -17.28
CA LYS A 65 -18.82 14.31 -18.06
C LYS A 65 -20.19 14.54 -17.40
N GLY A 66 -20.54 15.80 -17.14
CA GLY A 66 -21.82 16.19 -16.56
C GLY A 66 -21.86 16.20 -15.03
N ARG A 67 -20.76 15.89 -14.34
CA ARG A 67 -20.63 16.03 -12.88
C ARG A 67 -20.07 17.39 -12.49
N THR A 68 -20.41 17.86 -11.29
CA THR A 68 -19.82 19.06 -10.70
C THR A 68 -18.38 18.81 -10.26
N LEU A 69 -17.55 19.86 -10.22
CA LEU A 69 -16.15 19.73 -9.77
C LEU A 69 -16.06 19.10 -8.37
N LYS A 70 -16.96 19.47 -7.46
CA LYS A 70 -16.99 18.94 -6.09
C LYS A 70 -17.26 17.43 -6.06
N GLU A 71 -18.19 16.94 -6.87
CA GLU A 71 -18.49 15.51 -6.98
C GLU A 71 -17.32 14.74 -7.58
N VAL A 72 -16.63 15.31 -8.56
CA VAL A 72 -15.47 14.67 -9.19
C VAL A 72 -14.32 14.54 -8.19
N VAL A 73 -14.00 15.62 -7.46
CA VAL A 73 -12.92 15.62 -6.47
C VAL A 73 -13.23 14.67 -5.32
N LEU A 74 -14.40 14.79 -4.70
CA LEU A 74 -14.78 13.92 -3.57
C LEU A 74 -14.91 12.46 -4.00
N GLY A 75 -15.54 12.19 -5.15
CA GLY A 75 -15.66 10.84 -5.68
C GLY A 75 -14.29 10.20 -5.92
N THR A 76 -13.37 10.92 -6.56
CA THR A 76 -12.02 10.41 -6.83
C THR A 76 -11.28 10.06 -5.54
N ILE A 77 -11.32 10.95 -4.54
CA ILE A 77 -10.64 10.73 -3.26
C ILE A 77 -11.28 9.55 -2.51
N CYS A 78 -12.61 9.52 -2.40
CA CYS A 78 -13.32 8.48 -1.65
C CYS A 78 -13.14 7.09 -2.28
N TYR A 79 -13.45 6.93 -3.57
CA TYR A 79 -13.36 5.62 -4.22
C TYR A 79 -11.91 5.14 -4.34
N GLY A 80 -10.96 6.05 -4.62
CA GLY A 80 -9.54 5.71 -4.65
C GLY A 80 -9.04 5.23 -3.30
N THR A 81 -9.38 5.95 -2.23
CA THR A 81 -8.98 5.58 -0.86
C THR A 81 -9.61 4.25 -0.43
N LEU A 82 -10.89 4.03 -0.72
CA LEU A 82 -11.56 2.77 -0.40
C LEU A 82 -10.90 1.57 -1.09
N GLY A 83 -10.53 1.71 -2.36
CA GLY A 83 -9.80 0.67 -3.08
C GLY A 83 -8.48 0.31 -2.40
N CYS A 84 -7.68 1.32 -2.04
CA CYS A 84 -6.42 1.11 -1.32
C CYS A 84 -6.63 0.46 0.06
N VAL A 85 -7.58 0.95 0.85
CA VAL A 85 -7.89 0.42 2.18
C VAL A 85 -8.32 -1.03 2.11
N LEU A 86 -9.16 -1.40 1.13
CA LEU A 86 -9.58 -2.78 0.93
C LEU A 86 -8.41 -3.66 0.50
N PHE A 87 -7.58 -3.19 -0.43
CA PHE A 87 -6.45 -3.97 -0.93
C PHE A 87 -5.41 -4.26 0.17
N PHE A 88 -4.91 -3.22 0.86
CA PHE A 88 -3.95 -3.40 1.95
C PHE A 88 -4.60 -4.08 3.17
N GLY A 89 -5.87 -3.78 3.43
CA GLY A 89 -6.64 -4.38 4.50
C GLY A 89 -6.81 -5.89 4.34
N ILE A 90 -6.99 -6.40 3.12
CA ILE A 90 -7.14 -7.83 2.85
C ILE A 90 -5.78 -8.49 2.64
N PHE A 91 -5.06 -8.12 1.57
CA PHE A 91 -3.84 -8.81 1.16
C PHE A 91 -2.65 -8.52 2.08
N GLY A 92 -2.48 -7.26 2.49
CA GLY A 92 -1.41 -6.87 3.40
C GLY A 92 -1.54 -7.57 4.76
N ASN A 93 -2.73 -7.52 5.36
CA ASN A 93 -2.98 -8.20 6.64
C ASN A 93 -2.90 -9.73 6.52
N TYR A 94 -3.29 -10.31 5.38
CA TYR A 94 -3.15 -11.74 5.16
C TYR A 94 -1.67 -12.18 5.12
N ALA A 95 -0.82 -11.45 4.39
CA ALA A 95 0.61 -11.71 4.37
C ALA A 95 1.24 -11.59 5.77
N VAL A 96 0.87 -10.55 6.52
CA VAL A 96 1.32 -10.37 7.91
C VAL A 96 0.84 -11.50 8.81
N TYR A 97 -0.42 -11.95 8.64
CA TYR A 97 -0.97 -13.08 9.39
C TYR A 97 -0.18 -14.36 9.15
N LEU A 98 0.16 -14.68 7.88
CA LEU A 98 0.96 -15.85 7.54
C LEU A 98 2.34 -15.83 8.22
N GLN A 99 2.99 -14.66 8.24
CA GLN A 99 4.28 -14.47 8.89
C GLN A 99 4.20 -14.65 10.42
N ILE A 100 3.22 -14.03 11.07
CA ILE A 100 3.11 -14.02 12.54
C ILE A 100 2.63 -15.36 13.09
N THR A 101 1.78 -16.07 12.35
CA THR A 101 1.33 -17.43 12.72
C THR A 101 2.33 -18.52 12.37
N GLU A 102 3.46 -18.15 11.77
CA GLU A 102 4.51 -19.06 11.31
C GLU A 102 4.03 -20.11 10.28
N GLN A 103 2.84 -19.92 9.71
CA GLN A 103 2.31 -20.79 8.65
C GLN A 103 3.14 -20.68 7.37
N PHE A 104 3.65 -19.48 7.08
CA PHE A 104 4.55 -19.24 5.95
C PHE A 104 5.48 -18.06 6.26
N ASN A 105 6.79 -18.28 6.15
CA ASN A 105 7.80 -17.26 6.41
C ASN A 105 7.99 -16.36 5.17
N VAL A 106 7.08 -15.40 5.03
CA VAL A 106 7.07 -14.36 3.99
C VAL A 106 8.41 -13.64 3.89
N ILE A 107 9.02 -13.27 5.03
CA ILE A 107 10.28 -12.49 5.04
C ILE A 107 11.44 -13.33 4.48
N SER A 108 11.56 -14.58 4.91
CA SER A 108 12.59 -15.49 4.39
C SER A 108 12.42 -15.73 2.89
N TYR A 109 11.18 -15.95 2.44
CA TYR A 109 10.90 -16.18 1.03
C TYR A 109 11.21 -14.94 0.18
N LEU A 110 10.80 -13.76 0.64
CA LEU A 110 11.10 -12.47 0.00
C LEU A 110 12.59 -12.26 -0.22
N ASN A 111 13.41 -12.54 0.79
CA ASN A 111 14.85 -12.35 0.71
C ASN A 111 15.55 -13.32 -0.26
N ASN A 112 14.96 -14.49 -0.52
CA ASN A 112 15.57 -15.51 -1.38
C ASN A 112 15.05 -15.47 -2.82
N TYR A 113 13.78 -15.09 -3.03
CA TYR A 113 13.09 -15.22 -4.33
C TYR A 113 12.55 -13.89 -4.89
N GLY A 114 12.60 -12.80 -4.12
CA GLY A 114 12.15 -11.48 -4.57
C GLY A 114 10.65 -11.23 -4.38
N THR A 115 10.24 -9.99 -4.64
CA THR A 115 8.89 -9.48 -4.31
C THR A 115 7.80 -10.14 -5.14
N GLU A 116 8.02 -10.29 -6.44
CA GLU A 116 7.04 -10.79 -7.41
C GLU A 116 6.70 -12.25 -7.11
N ALA A 117 7.72 -13.08 -6.88
CA ALA A 117 7.55 -14.48 -6.50
C ALA A 117 6.85 -14.62 -5.15
N THR A 118 7.14 -13.72 -4.20
CA THR A 118 6.52 -13.75 -2.87
C THR A 118 5.02 -13.46 -2.93
N ILE A 119 4.59 -12.52 -3.77
CA ILE A 119 3.16 -12.21 -3.94
C ILE A 119 2.40 -13.45 -4.43
N ILE A 120 2.93 -14.11 -5.46
CA ILE A 120 2.32 -15.33 -6.00
C ILE A 120 2.31 -16.45 -4.96
N GLU A 121 3.41 -16.62 -4.22
CA GLU A 121 3.50 -17.65 -3.18
C GLU A 121 2.53 -17.41 -2.03
N ILE A 122 2.32 -16.16 -1.61
CA ILE A 122 1.28 -15.82 -0.63
C ILE A 122 -0.10 -16.26 -1.13
N MET A 123 -0.39 -16.11 -2.42
CA MET A 123 -1.65 -16.57 -3.00
C MET A 123 -1.78 -18.10 -3.03
N HIS A 124 -0.67 -18.82 -3.16
CA HIS A 124 -0.66 -20.28 -3.07
C HIS A 124 -1.06 -20.81 -1.67
N GLN A 125 -0.92 -20.00 -0.63
CA GLN A 125 -1.33 -20.34 0.73
C GLN A 125 -2.85 -20.27 0.95
N LEU A 126 -3.62 -19.71 0.00
CA LEU A 126 -5.07 -19.67 0.09
C LEU A 126 -5.70 -21.03 -0.26
N PRO A 127 -6.83 -21.40 0.40
CA PRO A 127 -7.60 -22.57 -0.02
C PRO A 127 -8.09 -22.36 -1.46
N PHE A 128 -8.00 -23.41 -2.29
CA PHE A 128 -8.29 -23.36 -3.74
C PHE A 128 -7.36 -22.44 -4.55
N SER A 129 -6.07 -22.41 -4.21
CA SER A 129 -5.05 -21.57 -4.85
C SER A 129 -5.10 -21.54 -6.38
N THR A 130 -5.33 -22.68 -7.05
CA THR A 130 -5.43 -22.75 -8.52
C THR A 130 -6.50 -21.82 -9.09
N ILE A 131 -7.68 -21.73 -8.46
CA ILE A 131 -8.77 -20.84 -8.91
C ILE A 131 -8.40 -19.39 -8.64
N THR A 132 -7.87 -19.12 -7.45
CA THR A 132 -7.50 -17.78 -7.01
C THR A 132 -6.41 -17.16 -7.88
N ILE A 133 -5.42 -17.95 -8.32
CA ILE A 133 -4.34 -17.48 -9.18
C ILE A 133 -4.82 -17.23 -10.61
N ILE A 134 -5.75 -18.03 -11.14
CA ILE A 134 -6.33 -17.79 -12.47
C ILE A 134 -7.15 -16.49 -12.51
N LEU A 135 -7.79 -16.14 -11.40
CA LEU A 135 -8.61 -14.93 -11.28
C LEU A 135 -7.80 -13.66 -11.05
N PHE A 136 -6.54 -13.79 -10.62
CA PHE A 136 -5.65 -12.67 -10.27
C PHE A 136 -4.84 -12.21 -11.48
#